data_AF-A0A7J2IPC2-F1
#
_entry.id   AF-A0A7J2IPC2-F1
#
_cell.length_a   1.000
_cell.length_b   1.000
_cell.length_c   1.000
_cell.angle_alpha   90.00
_cell.angle_beta   90.00
_cell.angle_gamma   90.00
#
_symmetry.space_group_name_H-M   'P 1'
#
loop_
_entity.id
_entity.type
_entity.pdbx_description
1 polymer ?
#
loop_
_entity_poly.entity_id
_entity_poly.type
_entity_poly.pdbx_seq_one_letter_code
_entity_poly.pdbx_strand_id
1 'polypeptide(L)'
;MGGKAYAIYVGTSMSRNSVPRMRGYIFPSGEYVFIPQVSSNQFAPGPTYRDLGLDDYVHPSYYGLKVHYDPEFETFTYGEYVGKADPCIKNLLRLEPGDYLFFVTSLQFSPGPCRRKWWVKLEWAYYIIGYFEIEEIFNHKELSIAAVRHKLRNNAHIIAGNTRSDLVIWKGSKRSAKFEYAVPISDKNVPTSYSL
;
A
#
# COMPACT_ATOMS: atom_id res chain seq x y z
N MET A 1 -9.40 17.81 -19.69
CA MET A 1 -8.66 16.60 -20.09
C MET A 1 -8.57 15.71 -18.88
N GLY A 2 -9.02 14.45 -18.96
CA GLY A 2 -9.00 13.53 -17.81
C GLY A 2 -7.62 12.93 -17.61
N GLY A 3 -7.12 12.93 -16.37
CA GLY A 3 -5.86 12.26 -16.01
C GLY A 3 -5.98 10.73 -16.13
N LYS A 4 -4.84 10.05 -16.34
CA LYS A 4 -4.75 8.59 -16.33
C LYS A 4 -4.93 8.08 -14.91
N ALA A 5 -5.39 6.85 -14.76
CA ALA A 5 -5.50 6.18 -13.48
C ALA A 5 -4.84 4.80 -13.53
N TYR A 6 -4.02 4.50 -12.53
CA TYR A 6 -3.41 3.19 -12.31
C TYR A 6 -3.79 2.67 -10.94
N ALA A 7 -3.83 1.35 -10.77
CA ALA A 7 -4.08 0.71 -9.50
C ALA A 7 -2.96 -0.29 -9.21
N ILE A 8 -2.50 -0.33 -7.95
CA ILE A 8 -1.47 -1.26 -7.50
C ILE A 8 -1.93 -2.01 -6.25
N TYR A 9 -1.60 -3.31 -6.20
CA TYR A 9 -1.83 -4.12 -5.01
C TYR A 9 -0.78 -3.82 -3.94
N VAL A 10 -1.23 -3.58 -2.72
CA VAL A 10 -0.37 -3.24 -1.58
C VAL A 10 -0.73 -4.05 -0.33
N GLY A 11 0.22 -4.15 0.58
CA GLY A 11 0.08 -4.89 1.84
C GLY A 11 0.21 -6.40 1.69
N THR A 12 -0.14 -7.10 2.76
CA THR A 12 -0.08 -8.57 2.84
C THR A 12 -1.10 -9.24 1.93
N SER A 13 -0.82 -10.47 1.53
CA SER A 13 -1.73 -11.31 0.76
C SER A 13 -1.63 -12.78 1.18
N MET A 14 -2.49 -13.63 0.60
CA MET A 14 -2.38 -15.08 0.76
C MET A 14 -1.33 -15.74 -0.14
N SER A 15 -0.50 -14.97 -0.85
CA SER A 15 0.62 -15.48 -1.63
C SER A 15 1.68 -16.12 -0.71
N ARG A 16 2.40 -17.13 -1.21
CA ARG A 16 3.50 -17.79 -0.48
C ARG A 16 4.65 -16.84 -0.14
N ASN A 17 4.79 -15.76 -0.88
CA ASN A 17 5.85 -14.76 -0.69
C ASN A 17 5.44 -13.62 0.25
N SER A 18 4.18 -13.61 0.72
CA SER A 18 3.72 -12.61 1.68
C SER A 18 4.08 -13.05 3.09
N VAL A 19 4.71 -12.16 3.85
CA VAL A 19 4.95 -12.33 5.28
C VAL A 19 4.36 -11.13 6.01
N PRO A 20 3.41 -11.33 6.95
CA PRO A 20 2.64 -12.55 7.15
C PRO A 20 1.81 -12.93 5.93
N ARG A 21 1.48 -14.21 5.82
CA ARG A 21 0.59 -14.74 4.79
C ARG A 21 -0.85 -14.59 5.26
N MET A 22 -1.40 -13.40 5.08
CA MET A 22 -2.74 -13.04 5.54
C MET A 22 -3.37 -11.94 4.69
N ARG A 23 -4.60 -11.56 5.03
CA ARG A 23 -5.30 -10.39 4.51
C ARG A 23 -5.46 -9.36 5.62
N GLY A 24 -5.68 -8.10 5.23
CA GLY A 24 -6.23 -7.12 6.15
C GLY A 24 -7.68 -7.45 6.52
N TYR A 25 -8.26 -6.69 7.44
CA TYR A 25 -9.63 -6.91 7.91
C TYR A 25 -10.57 -5.83 7.39
N ILE A 26 -11.82 -6.20 7.11
CA ILE A 26 -12.92 -5.26 6.88
C ILE A 26 -14.05 -5.56 7.85
N PHE A 27 -14.58 -4.52 8.48
CA PHE A 27 -15.64 -4.60 9.48
C PHE A 27 -17.02 -4.37 8.85
N PRO A 28 -18.12 -4.69 9.56
CA PRO A 28 -19.46 -4.55 9.00
C PRO A 28 -19.82 -3.11 8.60
N SER A 29 -19.20 -2.10 9.24
CA SER A 29 -19.35 -0.68 8.91
C SER A 29 -18.72 -0.31 7.56
N GLY A 30 -17.71 -1.07 7.12
CA GLY A 30 -16.88 -0.75 5.97
C GLY A 30 -15.49 -0.22 6.32
N GLU A 31 -15.26 0.12 7.59
CA GLU A 31 -13.94 0.41 8.12
C GLU A 31 -13.03 -0.80 7.97
N TYR A 32 -11.73 -0.56 7.89
CA TYR A 32 -10.77 -1.61 7.59
C TYR A 32 -9.44 -1.42 8.32
N VAL A 33 -8.71 -2.53 8.42
CA VAL A 33 -7.33 -2.56 8.88
C VAL A 33 -6.45 -3.01 7.73
N PHE A 34 -5.59 -2.09 7.30
CA PHE A 34 -4.52 -2.38 6.34
C PHE A 34 -3.33 -3.01 7.06
N ILE A 35 -2.88 -4.16 6.57
CA ILE A 35 -1.74 -4.89 7.14
C ILE A 35 -0.58 -4.83 6.14
N PRO A 36 0.47 -4.01 6.39
CA PRO A 36 1.65 -3.93 5.54
C PRO A 36 2.45 -5.23 5.57
N GLN A 37 3.27 -5.48 4.55
CA GLN A 37 4.19 -6.62 4.55
C GLN A 37 5.37 -6.37 5.50
N VAL A 38 5.95 -7.45 6.00
CA VAL A 38 7.23 -7.41 6.71
C VAL A 38 8.30 -6.84 5.77
N SER A 39 9.12 -5.93 6.28
CA SER A 39 10.26 -5.37 5.54
C SER A 39 11.23 -6.47 5.13
N SER A 40 11.69 -6.44 3.88
CA SER A 40 12.70 -7.36 3.38
C SER A 40 14.05 -7.24 4.11
N ASN A 41 14.29 -6.11 4.79
CA ASN A 41 15.48 -5.89 5.61
C ASN A 41 15.08 -5.50 7.04
N GLN A 42 15.17 -6.47 7.96
CA GLN A 42 14.86 -6.27 9.37
C GLN A 42 15.93 -5.46 10.13
N PHE A 43 17.12 -5.26 9.56
CA PHE A 43 18.17 -4.43 10.16
C PHE A 43 18.00 -2.95 9.82
N ALA A 44 17.40 -2.62 8.67
CA ALA A 44 17.12 -1.23 8.29
C ALA A 44 16.14 -0.56 9.27
N PRO A 45 16.19 0.76 9.49
CA PRO A 45 15.19 1.46 10.28
C PRO A 45 13.79 1.34 9.67
N GLY A 46 12.76 1.45 10.50
CA GLY A 46 11.36 1.35 10.09
C GLY A 46 10.45 1.03 11.26
N PRO A 47 9.13 1.32 11.15
CA PRO A 47 8.18 0.97 12.19
C PRO A 47 7.98 -0.54 12.26
N THR A 48 7.66 -1.04 13.44
CA THR A 48 7.18 -2.40 13.66
C THR A 48 5.66 -2.47 13.60
N TYR A 49 5.08 -3.68 13.59
CA TYR A 49 3.62 -3.81 13.73
C TYR A 49 3.10 -3.14 15.01
N ARG A 50 3.83 -3.26 16.13
CA ARG A 50 3.45 -2.62 17.39
C ARG A 50 3.52 -1.09 17.31
N ASP A 51 4.54 -0.54 16.66
CA ASP A 51 4.64 0.93 16.49
C ASP A 51 3.46 1.50 15.68
N LEU A 52 2.86 0.68 14.81
CA LEU A 52 1.67 1.02 14.04
C LEU A 52 0.34 0.66 14.74
N GLY A 53 0.37 0.11 15.95
CA GLY A 53 -0.83 -0.36 16.67
C GLY A 53 -1.55 -1.53 15.98
N LEU A 54 -0.79 -2.40 15.31
CA LEU A 54 -1.32 -3.54 14.55
C LEU A 54 -1.17 -4.89 15.27
N ASP A 55 -0.74 -4.88 16.53
CA ASP A 55 -0.52 -6.09 17.35
C ASP A 55 -1.80 -6.84 17.68
N ASP A 56 -2.97 -6.19 17.69
CA ASP A 56 -4.26 -6.90 17.81
C ASP A 56 -4.67 -7.65 16.52
N TYR A 57 -3.97 -7.41 15.41
CA TYR A 57 -4.34 -7.93 14.09
C TYR A 57 -3.33 -8.91 13.50
N VAL A 58 -2.22 -9.16 14.20
CA VAL A 58 -1.17 -10.10 13.75
C VAL A 58 -0.82 -11.08 14.85
N HIS A 59 -0.21 -12.22 14.50
CA HIS A 59 0.28 -13.17 15.50
C HIS A 59 1.38 -12.55 16.37
N PRO A 60 1.49 -12.87 17.69
CA PRO A 60 2.49 -12.30 18.59
C PRO A 60 3.94 -12.38 18.12
N SER A 61 4.29 -13.40 17.34
CA SER A 61 5.63 -13.52 16.74
C SER A 61 5.97 -12.39 15.77
N TYR A 62 4.99 -11.61 15.31
CA TYR A 62 5.18 -10.52 14.36
C TYR A 62 5.28 -9.14 15.03
N TYR A 63 4.90 -8.98 16.31
CA TYR A 63 4.78 -7.67 16.96
C TYR A 63 5.99 -6.75 16.78
N GLY A 64 7.20 -7.30 16.97
CA GLY A 64 8.45 -6.56 16.86
C GLY A 64 9.10 -6.58 15.47
N LEU A 65 8.47 -7.17 14.45
CA LEU A 65 9.04 -7.17 13.10
C LEU A 65 8.80 -5.83 12.43
N LYS A 66 9.84 -5.32 11.78
CA LYS A 66 9.77 -4.10 10.97
C LYS A 66 8.94 -4.35 9.73
N VAL A 67 8.11 -3.39 9.37
CA VAL A 67 7.20 -3.48 8.24
C VAL A 67 7.56 -2.49 7.16
N HIS A 68 7.21 -2.84 5.93
CA HIS A 68 7.24 -1.94 4.79
C HIS A 68 5.92 -1.17 4.73
N TYR A 69 5.85 -0.03 5.42
CA TYR A 69 4.68 0.84 5.43
C TYR A 69 4.66 1.75 4.21
N ASP A 70 4.28 1.16 3.07
CA ASP A 70 4.07 1.87 1.81
C ASP A 70 2.82 1.29 1.12
N PRO A 71 1.81 2.10 0.73
CA PRO A 71 1.77 3.57 0.72
C PRO A 71 1.73 4.21 2.12
N GLU A 72 2.36 5.37 2.24
CA GLU A 72 2.35 6.23 3.41
C GLU A 72 1.32 7.36 3.21
N PHE A 73 0.28 7.41 4.03
CA PHE A 73 -0.91 8.26 3.81
C PHE A 73 -0.92 9.60 4.56
N GLU A 74 0.02 9.88 5.46
CA GLU A 74 0.13 11.19 6.14
C GLU A 74 0.74 12.24 5.22
N THR A 75 1.78 11.86 4.45
CA THR A 75 2.48 12.75 3.51
C THR A 75 2.32 12.35 2.06
N PHE A 76 1.49 11.33 1.81
CA PHE A 76 1.11 10.81 0.50
C PHE A 76 2.31 10.43 -0.34
N THR A 77 3.07 9.41 0.08
CA THR A 77 4.22 8.91 -0.69
C THR A 77 4.10 7.42 -0.94
N TYR A 78 4.55 7.00 -2.12
CA TYR A 78 4.63 5.59 -2.52
C TYR A 78 5.93 5.37 -3.29
N GLY A 79 6.72 4.37 -2.90
CA GLY A 79 7.96 3.99 -3.57
C GLY A 79 7.90 2.58 -4.16
N GLU A 80 8.62 2.38 -5.26
CA GLU A 80 8.81 1.06 -5.84
C GLU A 80 10.13 0.95 -6.62
N TYR A 81 10.69 -0.25 -6.67
CA TYR A 81 11.83 -0.61 -7.49
C TYR A 81 11.39 -0.99 -8.90
N VAL A 82 11.55 -0.08 -9.85
CA VAL A 82 11.06 -0.24 -11.23
C VAL A 82 11.96 -1.10 -12.13
N GLY A 83 13.11 -1.56 -11.61
CA GLY A 83 14.08 -2.36 -12.36
C GLY A 83 13.70 -3.83 -12.50
N LYS A 84 12.82 -4.36 -11.63
CA LYS A 84 12.35 -5.75 -11.73
C LYS A 84 11.16 -5.82 -12.69
N ALA A 85 11.19 -6.83 -13.56
CA ALA A 85 10.44 -6.92 -14.81
C ALA A 85 8.89 -7.00 -14.72
N ASP A 86 8.26 -6.64 -13.60
CA ASP A 86 6.81 -6.65 -13.47
C ASP A 86 6.19 -5.57 -14.39
N PRO A 87 5.39 -5.96 -15.40
CA PRO A 87 4.73 -5.02 -16.30
C PRO A 87 3.82 -4.02 -15.58
N CYS A 88 3.23 -4.39 -14.44
CA CYS A 88 2.37 -3.51 -13.64
C CYS A 88 3.17 -2.38 -13.01
N ILE A 89 4.36 -2.67 -12.50
CA ILE A 89 5.27 -1.66 -11.93
C ILE A 89 5.77 -0.72 -13.03
N LYS A 90 6.12 -1.26 -14.21
CA LYS A 90 6.55 -0.43 -15.35
C LYS A 90 5.46 0.53 -15.83
N ASN A 91 4.19 0.17 -15.68
CA ASN A 91 3.09 1.06 -16.03
C ASN A 91 3.04 2.31 -15.14
N LEU A 92 3.53 2.23 -13.89
CA LEU A 92 3.60 3.40 -13.00
C LEU A 92 4.57 4.47 -13.52
N LEU A 93 5.56 4.11 -14.34
CA LEU A 93 6.46 5.07 -14.98
C LEU A 93 5.77 5.97 -16.01
N ARG A 94 4.51 5.67 -16.36
CA ARG A 94 3.69 6.48 -17.28
C ARG A 94 2.84 7.52 -16.57
N LEU A 95 2.84 7.50 -15.23
CA LEU A 95 2.18 8.51 -14.41
C LEU A 95 2.86 9.86 -14.61
N GLU A 96 2.05 10.89 -14.75
CA GLU A 96 2.46 12.29 -14.82
C GLU A 96 1.74 13.08 -13.71
N PRO A 97 2.24 14.27 -13.34
CA PRO A 97 1.51 15.14 -12.43
C PRO A 97 0.06 15.39 -12.90
N GLY A 98 -0.91 15.19 -12.02
CA GLY A 98 -2.35 15.24 -12.31
C GLY A 98 -3.00 13.88 -12.60
N ASP A 99 -2.21 12.81 -12.76
CA ASP A 99 -2.72 11.44 -12.84
C ASP A 99 -3.03 10.87 -11.45
N TYR A 100 -3.67 9.70 -11.40
CA TYR A 100 -4.10 9.04 -10.17
C TYR A 100 -3.46 7.66 -9.99
N LEU A 101 -2.97 7.39 -8.78
CA LEU A 101 -2.53 6.08 -8.33
C LEU A 101 -3.45 5.59 -7.20
N PHE A 102 -4.19 4.52 -7.47
CA PHE A 102 -5.09 3.87 -6.51
C PHE A 102 -4.40 2.70 -5.82
N PHE A 103 -4.67 2.55 -4.52
CA PHE A 103 -4.11 1.48 -3.70
C PHE A 103 -5.17 0.43 -3.43
N VAL A 104 -4.91 -0.78 -3.91
CA VAL A 104 -5.79 -1.93 -3.78
C VAL A 104 -5.19 -2.89 -2.76
N THR A 105 -6.02 -3.47 -1.91
CA THR A 105 -5.60 -4.57 -1.05
C THR A 105 -6.70 -5.62 -0.95
N SER A 106 -6.35 -6.82 -0.48
CA SER A 106 -7.34 -7.85 -0.18
C SER A 106 -7.70 -7.80 1.30
N LEU A 107 -9.00 -7.73 1.59
CA LEU A 107 -9.54 -7.66 2.95
C LEU A 107 -10.47 -8.85 3.19
N GLN A 108 -10.33 -9.47 4.36
CA GLN A 108 -11.24 -10.52 4.85
C GLN A 108 -12.21 -9.95 5.87
N PHE A 109 -13.42 -10.49 5.90
CA PHE A 109 -14.44 -10.02 6.81
C PHE A 109 -14.09 -10.32 8.28
N SER A 110 -14.28 -9.33 9.15
CA SER A 110 -14.31 -9.50 10.59
C SER A 110 -15.69 -9.14 11.13
N PRO A 111 -16.34 -10.01 11.92
CA PRO A 111 -17.60 -9.68 12.58
C PRO A 111 -17.49 -8.47 13.50
N GLY A 112 -18.61 -7.78 13.72
CA GLY A 112 -18.69 -6.60 14.58
C GLY A 112 -20.13 -6.32 14.99
N PRO A 113 -20.36 -5.33 15.89
CA PRO A 113 -21.65 -5.12 16.54
C PRO A 113 -22.72 -4.51 15.61
N CYS A 114 -22.34 -3.92 14.49
CA CYS A 114 -23.25 -3.22 13.59
C CYS A 114 -23.73 -4.08 12.41
N ARG A 115 -24.86 -3.68 11.80
CA ARG A 115 -25.37 -4.34 10.59
C ARG A 115 -24.39 -4.17 9.44
N ARG A 116 -23.94 -5.30 8.88
CA ARG A 116 -23.06 -5.34 7.71
C ARG A 116 -23.64 -4.58 6.53
N LYS A 117 -22.88 -3.63 5.99
CA LYS A 117 -23.21 -2.96 4.73
C LYS A 117 -23.28 -3.99 3.61
N TRP A 118 -24.23 -3.84 2.70
CA TRP A 118 -24.49 -4.82 1.64
C TRP A 118 -23.28 -5.08 0.72
N TRP A 119 -22.39 -4.09 0.60
CA TRP A 119 -21.20 -4.12 -0.24
C TRP A 119 -19.98 -4.76 0.44
N VAL A 120 -19.99 -4.93 1.77
CA VAL A 120 -18.94 -5.65 2.52
C VAL A 120 -19.13 -7.15 2.32
N LYS A 121 -18.15 -7.84 1.73
CA LYS A 121 -18.24 -9.28 1.42
C LYS A 121 -17.93 -10.13 2.66
N LEU A 122 -18.59 -11.28 2.79
CA LEU A 122 -18.52 -12.16 3.98
C LEU A 122 -17.24 -13.00 4.07
N GLU A 123 -16.59 -13.28 2.96
CA GLU A 123 -15.34 -14.06 2.95
C GLU A 123 -14.15 -13.10 2.82
N TRP A 124 -13.87 -12.65 1.60
CA TRP A 124 -12.87 -11.65 1.28
C TRP A 124 -13.17 -11.04 -0.09
N ALA A 125 -12.58 -9.88 -0.39
CA ALA A 125 -12.57 -9.27 -1.71
C ALA A 125 -11.40 -8.29 -1.86
N TYR A 126 -11.18 -7.77 -3.07
CA TYR A 126 -10.30 -6.64 -3.30
C TYR A 126 -11.04 -5.33 -3.08
N TYR A 127 -10.37 -4.41 -2.40
CA TYR A 127 -10.89 -3.07 -2.12
C TYR A 127 -9.84 -2.02 -2.42
N ILE A 128 -10.29 -0.85 -2.86
CA ILE A 128 -9.49 0.38 -2.87
C ILE A 128 -9.53 0.96 -1.46
N ILE A 129 -8.35 1.29 -0.94
CA ILE A 129 -8.16 1.86 0.41
C ILE A 129 -7.72 3.32 0.40
N GLY A 130 -7.49 3.88 -0.78
CA GLY A 130 -7.10 5.26 -0.97
C GLY A 130 -6.48 5.49 -2.34
N TYR A 131 -6.09 6.72 -2.59
CA TYR A 131 -5.42 7.12 -3.81
C TYR A 131 -4.51 8.31 -3.59
N PHE A 132 -3.51 8.44 -4.46
CA PHE A 132 -2.76 9.68 -4.64
C PHE A 132 -3.11 10.30 -5.98
N GLU A 133 -3.39 11.60 -5.97
CA GLU A 133 -3.26 12.39 -7.18
C GLU A 133 -1.80 12.82 -7.28
N ILE A 134 -1.10 12.40 -8.32
CA ILE A 134 0.33 12.60 -8.45
C ILE A 134 0.66 14.09 -8.59
N GLU A 135 1.57 14.58 -7.76
CA GLU A 135 2.07 15.96 -7.77
C GLU A 135 3.53 16.00 -8.21
N GLU A 136 4.37 15.12 -7.64
CA GLU A 136 5.79 15.05 -7.92
C GLU A 136 6.23 13.58 -8.07
N ILE A 137 7.25 13.33 -8.89
CA ILE A 137 7.85 12.01 -9.09
C ILE A 137 9.36 12.17 -8.99
N PHE A 138 9.99 11.34 -8.17
CA PHE A 138 11.43 11.42 -7.88
C PHE A 138 12.12 10.12 -8.27
N ASN A 139 13.11 10.21 -9.16
CA ASN A 139 14.01 9.10 -9.46
C ASN A 139 15.20 9.06 -8.51
N HIS A 140 15.96 7.96 -8.54
CA HIS A 140 17.15 7.77 -7.70
C HIS A 140 18.13 8.95 -7.66
N LYS A 141 18.37 9.66 -8.77
CA LYS A 141 19.30 10.81 -8.79
C LYS A 141 18.77 11.94 -7.92
N GLU A 142 17.48 12.23 -8.00
CA GLU A 142 16.83 13.26 -7.18
C GLU A 142 16.80 12.85 -5.70
N LEU A 143 16.65 11.55 -5.42
CA LEU A 143 16.69 10.99 -4.06
C LEU A 143 18.07 11.08 -3.38
N SER A 144 19.13 11.48 -4.11
CA SER A 144 20.44 11.80 -3.53
C SER A 144 20.49 13.21 -2.92
N ILE A 145 19.54 14.09 -3.28
CA ILE A 145 19.48 15.48 -2.82
C ILE A 145 18.88 15.51 -1.40
N ALA A 146 19.61 16.07 -0.43
CA ALA A 146 19.20 16.12 0.96
C ALA A 146 17.82 16.76 1.19
N ALA A 147 17.51 17.86 0.48
CA ALA A 147 16.21 18.52 0.57
C ALA A 147 15.05 17.63 0.07
N VAL A 148 15.27 16.85 -0.99
CA VAL A 148 14.29 15.88 -1.51
C VAL A 148 14.08 14.76 -0.50
N ARG A 149 15.16 14.21 0.07
CA ARG A 149 15.06 13.18 1.12
C ARG A 149 14.29 13.68 2.34
N HIS A 150 14.52 14.92 2.75
CA HIS A 150 13.79 15.54 3.86
C HIS A 150 12.29 15.72 3.57
N LYS A 151 11.94 16.09 2.32
CA LYS A 151 10.55 16.15 1.84
C LYS A 151 9.86 14.78 1.91
N LEU A 152 10.60 13.71 1.64
CA LEU A 152 10.11 12.33 1.56
C LEU A 152 10.42 11.49 2.82
N ARG A 153 10.74 12.14 3.94
CA ARG A 153 11.29 11.47 5.14
C ARG A 153 10.38 10.39 5.77
N ASN A 154 9.08 10.43 5.50
CA ASN A 154 8.12 9.44 5.99
C ASN A 154 8.05 8.20 5.08
N ASN A 155 8.52 8.29 3.83
CA ASN A 155 8.45 7.16 2.91
C ASN A 155 9.31 5.99 3.42
N ALA A 156 8.76 4.77 3.36
CA ALA A 156 9.40 3.57 3.86
C ALA A 156 10.81 3.34 3.26
N HIS A 157 11.02 3.68 1.99
CA HIS A 157 12.32 3.51 1.37
C HIS A 157 13.36 4.53 1.85
N ILE A 158 12.93 5.75 2.18
CA ILE A 158 13.80 6.79 2.73
C ILE A 158 14.19 6.46 4.16
N ILE A 159 13.22 6.05 4.99
CA ILE A 159 13.45 5.59 6.37
C ILE A 159 14.44 4.43 6.41
N ALA A 160 14.25 3.45 5.53
CA ALA A 160 15.13 2.29 5.43
C ALA A 160 16.53 2.60 4.86
N GLY A 161 16.79 3.84 4.42
CA GLY A 161 18.09 4.25 3.89
C GLY A 161 18.41 3.67 2.52
N ASN A 162 17.41 3.32 1.71
CA ASN A 162 17.65 2.68 0.40
C ASN A 162 18.35 3.63 -0.58
N THR A 163 19.33 3.07 -1.30
CA THR A 163 20.16 3.78 -2.29
C THR A 163 20.13 3.10 -3.67
N ARG A 164 19.19 2.18 -3.89
CA ARG A 164 19.10 1.47 -5.18
C ARG A 164 18.79 2.44 -6.32
N SER A 165 19.45 2.22 -7.45
CA SER A 165 19.37 3.06 -8.64
C SER A 165 18.02 2.96 -9.37
N ASP A 166 17.25 1.91 -9.11
CA ASP A 166 15.94 1.66 -9.70
C ASP A 166 14.77 2.06 -8.78
N LEU A 167 15.03 2.79 -7.70
CA LEU A 167 13.98 3.34 -6.84
C LEU A 167 13.36 4.59 -7.48
N VAL A 168 12.03 4.59 -7.55
CA VAL A 168 11.21 5.76 -7.88
C VAL A 168 10.21 5.98 -6.74
N ILE A 169 10.01 7.24 -6.36
CA ILE A 169 9.00 7.64 -5.36
C ILE A 169 8.01 8.60 -6.02
N TRP A 170 6.73 8.26 -5.96
CA TRP A 170 5.61 9.12 -6.32
C TRP A 170 5.10 9.82 -5.08
N LYS A 171 4.93 11.14 -5.17
CA LYS A 171 4.35 11.97 -4.13
C LYS A 171 2.99 12.50 -4.59
N GLY A 172 1.98 12.28 -3.76
CA GLY A 172 0.62 12.77 -3.96
C GLY A 172 0.45 14.23 -3.52
N SER A 173 -0.51 14.90 -4.15
CA SER A 173 -0.96 16.25 -3.83
C SER A 173 -1.84 16.27 -2.58
N LYS A 174 -2.25 17.46 -2.14
CA LYS A 174 -3.24 17.64 -1.07
C LYS A 174 -4.65 17.10 -1.40
N ARG A 175 -4.94 16.75 -2.66
CA ARG A 175 -6.19 16.09 -3.05
C ARG A 175 -6.13 14.57 -2.90
N SER A 176 -4.97 14.02 -2.55
CA SER A 176 -4.81 12.60 -2.20
C SER A 176 -5.59 12.25 -0.94
N ALA A 177 -5.99 10.99 -0.79
CA ALA A 177 -6.77 10.56 0.36
C ALA A 177 -6.54 9.09 0.72
N LYS A 178 -6.49 8.80 2.02
CA LYS A 178 -6.83 7.50 2.58
C LYS A 178 -8.35 7.45 2.78
N PHE A 179 -8.97 6.34 2.42
CA PHE A 179 -10.40 6.19 2.69
C PHE A 179 -10.63 5.76 4.14
N GLU A 180 -11.70 6.26 4.75
CA GLU A 180 -12.18 5.73 6.04
C GLU A 180 -12.87 4.37 5.84
N TYR A 181 -13.59 4.23 4.72
CA TYR A 181 -14.31 3.01 4.33
C TYR A 181 -13.73 2.45 3.04
N ALA A 182 -13.43 1.15 3.01
CA ALA A 182 -12.85 0.52 1.83
C ALA A 182 -13.88 0.42 0.69
N VAL A 183 -13.47 0.66 -0.56
CA VAL A 183 -14.38 0.62 -1.72
C VAL A 183 -14.18 -0.69 -2.48
N PRO A 184 -15.20 -1.56 -2.61
CA PRO A 184 -15.03 -2.85 -3.26
C PRO A 184 -14.83 -2.70 -4.77
N ILE A 185 -13.87 -3.45 -5.32
CA ILE A 185 -13.62 -3.51 -6.78
C ILE A 185 -13.81 -4.90 -7.37
N SER A 186 -14.03 -5.92 -6.53
CA SER A 186 -14.32 -7.27 -6.97
C SER A 186 -15.49 -7.87 -6.19
N ASP A 187 -16.19 -8.78 -6.83
CA ASP A 187 -16.98 -9.82 -6.17
C ASP A 187 -16.27 -11.15 -6.36
N LYS A 188 -16.43 -12.13 -5.46
CA LYS A 188 -15.81 -13.46 -5.58
C LYS A 188 -16.24 -14.21 -6.85
N ASN A 189 -17.31 -13.75 -7.50
CA ASN A 189 -17.79 -14.24 -8.79
C ASN A 189 -17.08 -13.60 -10.00
N VAL A 190 -16.10 -12.72 -9.77
CA VAL A 190 -15.23 -12.14 -10.81
C VAL A 190 -13.86 -12.84 -10.70
N PRO A 191 -13.35 -13.50 -11.74
CA PRO A 191 -12.18 -14.38 -11.62
C PRO A 191 -10.95 -13.63 -11.09
N THR A 192 -10.37 -14.12 -9.99
CA THR A 192 -9.14 -13.57 -9.40
C THR A 192 -7.89 -14.38 -9.77
N SER A 193 -7.98 -15.29 -10.75
CA SER A 193 -6.83 -16.04 -11.24
C SER A 193 -6.34 -15.44 -12.56
N TYR A 194 -5.24 -14.70 -12.49
CA TYR A 194 -4.30 -14.67 -13.59
C TYR A 194 -3.58 -16.02 -13.59
N SER A 195 -3.96 -16.89 -14.53
CA SER A 195 -3.04 -17.93 -15.01
C SER A 195 -2.00 -17.19 -15.84
N LEU A 196 -0.76 -17.11 -15.32
CA LEU A 196 0.42 -16.87 -16.15
C LEU A 196 0.72 -18.14 -16.94
#